data_AF-A0A9W6UG39-F1
#
_entry.id   AF-A0A9W6UG39-F1
#
_cell.length_a   1.000
_cell.length_b   1.000
_cell.length_c   1.000
_cell.angle_alpha   90.00
_cell.angle_beta   90.00
_cell.angle_gamma   90.00
#
_symmetry.space_group_name_H-M   'P 1'
#
loop_
_entity.id
_entity.type
_entity.pdbx_description
1 polymer ?
#
loop_
_entity_poly.entity_id
_entity_poly.type
_entity_poly.pdbx_seq_one_letter_code
_entity_poly.pdbx_strand_id
1 'polypeptide(L)'
;MHDALAQRGYGSLGCLPLRAADGGTDLLTVALPQGRVPSPTERATAESLADQCAQALHRARLLEAEREIATVLQRSLLPRELPALARLAASARYTPSAEDAHAGGDWYDLLPLDGTRVALVIGDVVGHGPAAAAVMGQLRSALAGHLLDGRSPAAALERLDRFAAHVPGSAGSSCACLTYDWSSGELRWSSAGHPPVLLLDEEGTRFLAGGAGTVLGASARSPRPEGAEVLGPVTSLVLYTDGLVETRDEVLDAGLDRLAATVREHADLDPGALTEQVVAGVLRGYAPADDVALLVVRTVPAPLSATLPADPTSLRGMRRAAAAWLVEAGVLPEAADDVQLTLGEAAANAVEHAYPEGGGDFTWSLARAGDGAVEVAVADAGRWRPVPADSGYRGHGLRVMRELGEELEIERGGTGTRVAFRVPPGTAPPAPAGTLPHRPVASVPAAVTWRTGPGGAQVLVVTGDVDLAGREPVARALLPAARSGEAPLVVDLAGVPYLSSAGIALLSEAVALRPDLAVVVAAGSAPARALDVTGLAAVLAVRVTQPTS
;
A
#
# COMPACT_ATOMS: atom_id res chain seq x y z
N MET A 1 17.74 44.72 21.94
CA MET A 1 16.63 44.92 22.90
C MET A 1 16.62 46.33 23.48
N HIS A 2 17.74 46.82 24.05
CA HIS A 2 17.84 48.18 24.61
C HIS A 2 17.44 49.29 23.62
N ASP A 3 18.00 49.30 22.41
CA ASP A 3 17.70 50.32 21.38
C ASP A 3 16.23 50.29 20.90
N ALA A 4 15.63 49.10 20.84
CA ALA A 4 14.23 48.91 20.45
C ALA A 4 13.25 49.38 21.53
N LEU A 5 13.61 49.25 22.81
CA LEU A 5 12.82 49.74 23.94
C LEU A 5 12.93 51.27 24.07
N ALA A 6 14.13 51.82 23.86
CA ALA A 6 14.39 53.26 23.87
C ALA A 6 13.61 54.00 22.76
N GLN A 7 13.58 53.45 21.54
CA GLN A 7 12.79 54.01 20.42
C GLN A 7 11.28 54.03 20.70
N ARG A 8 10.78 53.20 21.63
CA ARG A 8 9.37 53.14 22.05
C ARG A 8 9.09 53.94 23.34
N GLY A 9 10.04 54.73 23.83
CA GLY A 9 9.88 55.62 24.98
C GLY A 9 10.07 54.96 26.36
N TYR A 10 10.58 53.74 26.42
CA TYR A 10 10.95 53.06 27.67
C TYR A 10 12.41 53.36 28.04
N GLY A 11 12.65 53.77 29.29
CA GLY A 11 13.98 54.22 29.74
C GLY A 11 14.51 53.52 30.99
N SER A 12 13.71 52.66 31.64
CA SER A 12 14.16 51.82 32.76
C SER A 12 13.51 50.43 32.72
N LEU A 13 14.19 49.44 33.29
CA LEU A 13 13.77 48.05 33.37
C LEU A 13 13.73 47.60 34.84
N GLY A 14 12.62 47.00 35.25
CA GLY A 14 12.52 46.24 36.49
C GLY A 14 12.58 44.74 36.20
N CYS A 15 13.44 44.02 36.90
CA CYS A 15 13.57 42.56 36.76
C CYS A 15 13.12 41.90 38.06
N LEU A 16 12.08 41.08 37.99
CA LEU A 16 11.52 40.34 39.11
C LEU A 16 11.82 38.86 38.92
N PRO A 17 12.44 38.17 39.89
CA PRO A 17 12.69 36.75 39.78
C PRO A 17 11.37 35.98 39.89
N LEU A 18 11.11 35.11 38.91
CA LEU A 18 10.07 34.11 38.97
C LEU A 18 10.66 32.90 39.70
N ARG A 19 10.44 32.84 41.01
CA ARG A 19 11.00 31.77 41.85
C ARG A 19 10.11 30.55 41.76
N ALA A 20 10.54 29.55 41.00
CA ALA A 20 9.92 28.23 41.04
C ALA A 20 10.42 27.43 42.27
N ALA A 21 9.59 26.51 42.76
CA ALA A 21 9.92 25.67 43.92
C ALA A 21 11.07 24.67 43.65
N ASP A 22 11.40 24.44 42.38
CA ASP A 22 12.42 23.51 41.88
C ASP A 22 13.84 24.14 41.78
N GLY A 23 14.00 25.42 42.11
CA GLY A 23 15.27 26.14 42.05
C GLY A 23 15.59 26.79 40.69
N GLY A 24 14.70 26.67 39.69
CA GLY A 24 14.79 27.44 38.44
C GLY A 24 14.62 28.94 38.69
N THR A 25 15.39 29.77 37.98
CA THR A 25 15.28 31.24 38.06
C THR A 25 14.92 31.81 36.70
N ASP A 26 13.63 32.00 36.44
CA ASP A 26 13.19 32.84 35.31
C ASP A 26 13.04 34.29 35.76
N LEU A 27 12.91 35.22 34.81
CA LEU A 27 12.75 36.64 35.10
C LEU A 27 11.54 37.22 34.38
N LEU A 28 10.70 37.92 35.15
CA LEU A 28 9.71 38.84 34.61
C LEU A 28 10.37 40.21 34.45
N THR A 29 10.45 40.69 33.22
CA THR A 29 10.99 42.02 32.92
C THR A 29 9.84 42.99 32.66
N VAL A 30 9.78 44.07 33.45
CA VAL A 30 8.80 45.15 33.30
C VAL A 30 9.53 46.39 32.76
N ALA A 31 9.15 46.84 31.57
CA ALA A 31 9.69 48.07 30.98
C ALA A 31 8.88 49.29 31.42
N LEU A 32 9.57 50.32 31.90
CA LEU A 32 8.98 51.55 32.41
C LEU A 32 9.35 52.75 31.52
N PRO A 33 8.44 53.72 31.33
CA PRO A 33 8.74 54.96 30.62
C PRO A 33 9.93 55.70 31.21
N GLN A 34 10.67 56.43 30.37
CA GLN A 34 11.85 57.17 30.78
C GLN A 34 11.54 58.17 31.91
N GLY A 35 12.33 58.14 32.99
CA GLY A 35 12.17 59.03 34.15
C GLY A 35 11.11 58.61 35.19
N ARG A 36 10.41 57.48 34.98
CA ARG A 36 9.41 56.98 35.94
C ARG A 36 10.04 56.10 37.02
N VAL A 37 9.72 56.39 38.29
CA VAL A 37 10.03 55.53 39.44
C VAL A 37 8.72 54.88 39.91
N PRO A 38 8.66 53.54 40.03
CA PRO A 38 7.45 52.86 40.47
C PRO A 38 7.16 53.18 41.94
N SER A 39 5.89 53.42 42.26
CA SER A 39 5.39 53.55 43.62
C SER A 39 5.50 52.21 44.38
N PRO A 40 5.48 52.23 45.73
CA PRO A 40 5.44 51.00 46.53
C PRO A 40 4.29 50.06 46.14
N THR A 41 3.12 50.61 45.81
CA THR A 41 1.96 49.84 45.35
C THR A 41 2.19 49.20 43.99
N GLU A 42 2.74 49.92 43.01
CA GLU A 42 3.07 49.36 41.70
C GLU A 42 4.13 48.25 41.80
N ARG A 43 5.11 48.42 42.68
CA ARG A 43 6.11 47.39 42.98
C ARG A 43 5.47 46.15 43.59
N ALA A 44 4.62 46.30 44.60
CA ALA A 44 3.91 45.19 45.22
C ALA A 44 2.99 44.45 44.22
N THR A 45 2.33 45.19 43.32
CA THR A 45 1.52 44.60 42.24
C THR A 45 2.40 43.80 41.27
N ALA A 46 3.56 44.34 40.87
CA ALA A 46 4.47 43.65 39.97
C ALA A 46 5.07 42.39 40.63
N GLU A 47 5.38 42.44 41.93
CA GLU A 47 5.80 41.27 42.72
C GLU A 47 4.70 40.20 42.79
N SER A 48 3.44 40.59 43.04
CA SER A 48 2.30 39.65 43.01
C SER A 48 2.06 39.02 41.64
N LEU A 49 2.22 39.80 40.56
CA LEU A 49 2.16 39.28 39.19
C LEU A 49 3.30 38.31 38.90
N ALA A 50 4.52 38.62 39.38
CA ALA A 50 5.66 37.71 39.26
C ALA A 50 5.39 36.38 39.97
N ASP A 51 4.82 36.38 41.18
CA ASP A 51 4.48 35.15 41.89
C ASP A 51 3.43 34.31 41.14
N GLN A 52 2.39 34.96 40.61
CA GLN A 52 1.37 34.28 39.80
C GLN A 52 1.95 33.71 38.49
N CYS A 53 2.79 34.48 37.80
CA CYS A 53 3.52 34.02 36.61
C CYS A 53 4.44 32.85 36.92
N ALA A 54 5.16 32.88 38.05
CA ALA A 54 6.04 31.80 38.47
C ALA A 54 5.26 30.50 38.72
N GLN A 55 4.12 30.59 39.39
CA GLN A 55 3.25 29.44 39.64
C GLN A 55 2.65 28.88 38.34
N ALA A 56 2.19 29.75 37.43
CA ALA A 56 1.66 29.35 36.14
C ALA A 56 2.73 28.68 35.27
N LEU A 57 3.94 29.25 35.21
CA LEU A 57 5.06 28.70 34.44
C LEU A 57 5.53 27.35 35.01
N HIS A 58 5.62 27.22 36.33
CA HIS A 58 5.97 25.95 36.96
C HIS A 58 4.94 24.85 36.65
N ARG A 59 3.64 25.16 36.73
CA ARG A 59 2.58 24.21 36.32
C ARG A 59 2.70 23.85 34.84
N ALA A 60 2.93 24.81 33.96
CA ALA A 60 3.09 24.57 32.53
C ALA A 60 4.29 23.64 32.24
N ARG A 61 5.43 23.84 32.93
CA ARG A 61 6.61 22.97 32.79
C ARG A 61 6.39 21.57 33.32
N LEU A 62 5.71 21.43 34.45
CA LEU A 62 5.39 20.11 35.00
C LEU A 62 4.51 19.33 34.02
N LEU A 63 3.48 19.98 33.46
CA LEU A 63 2.63 19.39 32.42
C LEU A 63 3.42 19.03 31.17
N GLU A 64 4.35 19.90 30.73
CA GLU A 64 5.20 19.62 29.57
C GLU A 64 6.13 18.42 29.79
N ALA A 65 6.76 18.33 30.96
CA ALA A 65 7.60 17.19 31.31
C ALA A 65 6.79 15.89 31.41
N GLU A 66 5.59 15.96 31.99
CA GLU A 66 4.67 14.81 32.06
C GLU A 66 4.27 14.34 30.66
N ARG A 67 3.98 15.26 29.74
CA ARG A 67 3.68 14.97 28.32
C ARG A 67 4.86 14.33 27.60
N GLU A 68 6.06 14.84 27.80
CA GLU A 68 7.27 14.30 27.18
C GLU A 68 7.51 12.85 27.64
N ILE A 69 7.40 12.60 28.96
CA ILE A 69 7.53 11.26 29.53
C ILE A 69 6.46 10.31 28.96
N ALA A 70 5.20 10.75 28.93
CA ALA A 70 4.10 9.95 28.40
C ALA A 70 4.38 9.55 26.94
N THR A 71 4.75 10.54 26.10
CA THR A 71 5.03 10.36 24.67
C THR A 71 6.18 9.37 24.45
N VAL A 72 7.25 9.50 25.23
CA VAL A 72 8.40 8.58 25.15
C VAL A 72 8.00 7.16 25.56
N LEU A 73 7.23 7.01 26.65
CA LEU A 73 6.73 5.71 27.10
C LEU A 73 5.87 5.05 26.03
N GLN A 74 4.87 5.74 25.51
CA GLN A 74 3.99 5.18 24.50
C GLN A 74 4.71 4.80 23.21
N ARG A 75 5.59 5.67 22.68
CA ARG A 75 6.41 5.34 21.49
C ARG A 75 7.32 4.14 21.72
N SER A 76 7.71 3.87 22.98
CA SER A 76 8.48 2.67 23.32
C SER A 76 7.62 1.41 23.44
N LEU A 77 6.31 1.57 23.69
CA LEU A 77 5.34 0.49 23.89
C LEU A 77 4.60 0.09 22.62
N LEU A 78 4.45 0.97 21.63
CA LEU A 78 3.87 0.63 20.33
C LEU A 78 4.89 -0.08 19.43
N PRO A 79 4.45 -0.96 18.51
CA PRO A 79 5.32 -1.52 17.48
C PRO A 79 5.99 -0.39 16.68
N ARG A 80 7.33 -0.41 16.56
CA ARG A 80 8.08 0.55 15.74
C ARG A 80 7.88 0.29 14.25
N GLU A 81 7.83 -0.98 13.89
CA GLU A 81 7.62 -1.50 12.54
C GLU A 81 6.68 -2.70 12.66
N LEU A 82 5.80 -2.87 11.67
CA LEU A 82 4.98 -4.06 11.55
C LEU A 82 5.81 -5.20 10.95
N PRO A 83 5.61 -6.46 11.35
CA PRO A 83 6.32 -7.59 10.77
C PRO A 83 5.99 -7.73 9.28
N ALA A 84 7.01 -8.05 8.47
CA ALA A 84 6.80 -8.48 7.08
C ALA A 84 6.18 -9.90 7.07
N LEU A 85 5.02 -10.05 6.44
CA LEU A 85 4.25 -11.29 6.42
C LEU A 85 4.03 -11.76 4.98
N ALA A 86 4.25 -13.05 4.71
CA ALA A 86 4.25 -13.59 3.35
C ALA A 86 2.89 -13.50 2.62
N ARG A 87 1.79 -13.42 3.37
CA ARG A 87 0.42 -13.40 2.82
C ARG A 87 -0.42 -12.23 3.31
N LEU A 88 0.22 -11.20 3.87
CA LEU A 88 -0.45 -10.01 4.40
C LEU A 88 0.37 -8.75 4.14
N ALA A 89 -0.29 -7.74 3.58
CA ALA A 89 0.20 -6.38 3.54
C ALA A 89 -0.44 -5.60 4.70
N ALA A 90 0.34 -4.82 5.45
CA ALA A 90 -0.17 -4.12 6.61
C ALA A 90 0.40 -2.70 6.75
N SER A 91 -0.42 -1.79 7.25
CA SER A 91 -0.03 -0.43 7.62
C SER A 91 -0.75 -0.03 8.90
N ALA A 92 -0.10 0.79 9.72
CA ALA A 92 -0.71 1.35 10.92
C ALA A 92 -0.40 2.84 11.03
N ARG A 93 -1.34 3.58 11.61
CA ARG A 93 -1.19 5.01 11.90
C ARG A 93 -1.67 5.31 13.30
N TYR A 94 -0.88 6.13 13.99
CA TYR A 94 -1.26 6.73 15.25
C TYR A 94 -1.34 8.25 15.07
N THR A 95 -2.45 8.86 15.46
CA THR A 95 -2.66 10.32 15.43
C THR A 95 -3.08 10.78 16.83
N PRO A 96 -2.24 11.56 17.54
CA PRO A 96 -2.60 12.11 18.84
C PRO A 96 -3.73 13.15 18.77
N SER A 97 -4.44 13.34 19.88
CA SER A 97 -5.53 14.29 20.06
C SER A 97 -5.04 15.76 20.08
N ALA A 98 -5.96 16.67 19.77
CA ALA A 98 -5.70 18.11 19.65
C ALA A 98 -5.68 18.86 20.99
N GLU A 99 -6.57 18.48 21.91
CA GLU A 99 -6.78 19.18 23.19
C GLU A 99 -5.86 18.64 24.30
N ASP A 100 -5.47 17.37 24.21
CA ASP A 100 -4.62 16.66 25.16
C ASP A 100 -3.48 15.94 24.45
N ALA A 101 -2.42 16.69 24.09
CA ALA A 101 -1.16 16.14 23.58
C ALA A 101 -0.35 15.36 24.66
N HIS A 102 -1.05 14.58 25.47
CA HIS A 102 -0.51 13.56 26.37
C HIS A 102 -0.51 12.23 25.60
N ALA A 103 0.33 11.26 25.99
CA ALA A 103 0.22 9.94 25.38
C ALA A 103 -1.10 9.26 25.75
N GLY A 104 -1.76 8.67 24.76
CA GLY A 104 -3.02 7.96 24.94
C GLY A 104 -2.91 6.55 25.50
N GLY A 105 -4.10 6.04 25.82
CA GLY A 105 -4.35 4.64 26.13
C GLY A 105 -4.40 3.74 24.89
N ASP A 106 -4.50 4.32 23.69
CA ASP A 106 -4.64 3.63 22.42
C ASP A 106 -3.41 2.79 22.05
N TRP A 107 -3.67 1.57 21.55
CA TRP A 107 -2.63 0.72 20.99
C TRP A 107 -3.12 -0.17 19.86
N TYR A 108 -2.16 -0.63 19.06
CA TYR A 108 -2.35 -1.71 18.09
C TYR A 108 -1.20 -2.72 18.18
N ASP A 109 -1.44 -3.92 17.69
CA ASP A 109 -0.42 -4.96 17.54
C ASP A 109 -0.69 -5.84 16.32
N LEU A 110 0.39 -6.27 15.66
CA LEU A 110 0.37 -7.27 14.60
C LEU A 110 1.41 -8.33 14.95
N LEU A 111 0.94 -9.47 15.47
CA LEU A 111 1.78 -10.46 16.14
C LEU A 111 1.76 -11.80 15.39
N PRO A 112 2.86 -12.21 14.74
CA PRO A 112 2.97 -13.55 14.18
C PRO A 112 2.90 -14.57 15.31
N LEU A 113 1.96 -15.52 15.22
CA LEU A 113 1.76 -16.55 16.25
C LEU A 113 2.53 -17.82 15.91
N ASP A 114 2.57 -18.17 14.63
CA ASP A 114 3.34 -19.27 14.07
C ASP A 114 3.58 -19.08 12.57
N GLY A 115 3.85 -20.18 11.84
CA GLY A 115 4.14 -20.14 10.40
C GLY A 115 2.96 -19.79 9.49
N THR A 116 1.71 -19.84 9.99
CA THR A 116 0.52 -19.50 9.18
C THR A 116 -0.48 -18.55 9.84
N ARG A 117 -0.33 -18.30 11.15
CA ARG A 117 -1.27 -17.51 11.94
C ARG A 117 -0.67 -16.21 12.42
N VAL A 118 -1.47 -15.15 12.36
CA VAL A 118 -1.16 -13.84 12.93
C VAL A 118 -2.31 -13.37 13.81
N ALA A 119 -2.01 -12.63 14.87
CA ALA A 119 -2.99 -11.87 15.62
C ALA A 119 -2.98 -10.39 15.22
N LEU A 120 -4.17 -9.81 15.07
CA LEU A 120 -4.39 -8.38 14.90
C LEU A 120 -5.09 -7.90 16.17
N VAL A 121 -4.54 -6.87 16.80
CA VAL A 121 -5.06 -6.33 18.05
C VAL A 121 -5.17 -4.83 17.92
N ILE A 122 -6.25 -4.29 18.45
CA ILE A 122 -6.40 -2.86 18.72
C ILE A 122 -7.11 -2.68 20.05
N GLY A 123 -6.85 -1.59 20.75
CA GLY A 123 -7.61 -1.26 21.93
C GLY A 123 -7.33 0.14 22.43
N ASP A 124 -8.12 0.52 23.44
CA ASP A 124 -8.09 1.81 24.09
C ASP A 124 -8.19 1.62 25.61
N VAL A 125 -7.37 2.36 26.34
CA VAL A 125 -7.37 2.40 27.81
C VAL A 125 -7.95 3.71 28.28
N VAL A 126 -8.95 3.62 29.16
CA VAL A 126 -9.59 4.78 29.79
C VAL A 126 -8.56 5.74 30.40
N GLY A 127 -8.69 7.01 30.03
CA GLY A 127 -7.86 8.10 30.52
C GLY A 127 -6.66 8.37 29.62
N HIS A 128 -5.80 9.31 30.04
CA HIS A 128 -4.68 9.79 29.25
C HIS A 128 -3.42 9.99 30.11
N GLY A 129 -2.28 10.19 29.45
CA GLY A 129 -1.00 10.47 30.09
C GLY A 129 -0.22 9.22 30.52
N PRO A 130 0.87 9.40 31.31
CA PRO A 130 1.80 8.32 31.62
C PRO A 130 1.16 7.10 32.30
N ALA A 131 0.12 7.32 33.12
CA ALA A 131 -0.59 6.25 33.81
C ALA A 131 -1.38 5.36 32.82
N ALA A 132 -2.10 5.96 31.88
CA ALA A 132 -2.83 5.24 30.84
C ALA A 132 -1.87 4.46 29.94
N ALA A 133 -0.77 5.08 29.50
CA ALA A 133 0.27 4.41 28.73
C ALA A 133 0.88 3.20 29.46
N ALA A 134 1.10 3.30 30.79
CA ALA A 134 1.61 2.19 31.59
C ALA A 134 0.59 1.03 31.73
N VAL A 135 -0.71 1.34 31.83
CA VAL A 135 -1.77 0.32 31.83
C VAL A 135 -1.87 -0.34 30.45
N MET A 136 -1.87 0.45 29.38
CA MET A 136 -1.86 -0.04 27.99
C MET A 136 -0.71 -1.03 27.77
N GLY A 137 0.52 -0.68 28.17
CA GLY A 137 1.68 -1.57 28.02
C GLY A 137 1.51 -2.92 28.74
N GLN A 138 0.89 -2.92 29.92
CA GLN A 138 0.57 -4.14 30.67
C GLN A 138 -0.50 -4.98 29.96
N LEU A 139 -1.59 -4.35 29.51
CA LEU A 139 -2.68 -5.06 28.81
C LEU A 139 -2.21 -5.64 27.48
N ARG A 140 -1.49 -4.85 26.67
CA ARG A 140 -0.88 -5.29 25.41
C ARG A 140 0.01 -6.51 25.63
N SER A 141 0.93 -6.44 26.59
CA SER A 141 1.87 -7.54 26.88
C SER A 141 1.15 -8.80 27.38
N ALA A 142 0.15 -8.66 28.24
CA ALA A 142 -0.64 -9.78 28.74
C ALA A 142 -1.43 -10.47 27.61
N LEU A 143 -2.08 -9.69 26.74
CA LEU A 143 -2.83 -10.21 25.61
C LEU A 143 -1.92 -10.93 24.62
N ALA A 144 -0.77 -10.33 24.26
CA ALA A 144 0.23 -10.94 23.39
C ALA A 144 0.70 -12.30 23.94
N GLY A 145 1.01 -12.37 25.25
CA GLY A 145 1.37 -13.63 25.90
C GLY A 145 0.27 -14.69 25.83
N HIS A 146 -0.99 -14.29 26.00
CA HIS A 146 -2.11 -15.22 25.87
C HIS A 146 -2.33 -15.76 24.46
N LEU A 147 -2.07 -14.94 23.44
CA LEU A 147 -2.17 -15.32 22.04
C LEU A 147 -1.01 -16.23 21.62
N LEU A 148 0.21 -15.95 22.07
CA LEU A 148 1.40 -16.79 21.82
C LEU A 148 1.28 -18.18 22.47
N ASP A 149 0.53 -18.29 23.57
CA ASP A 149 0.14 -19.58 24.18
C ASP A 149 -0.89 -20.37 23.33
N GLY A 150 -1.30 -19.86 22.18
CA GLY A 150 -2.24 -20.52 21.25
C GLY A 150 -3.71 -20.39 21.63
N ARG A 151 -4.08 -19.43 22.49
CA ARG A 151 -5.49 -19.19 22.85
C ARG A 151 -6.24 -18.53 21.70
N SER A 152 -7.53 -18.84 21.58
CA SER A 152 -8.41 -18.13 20.66
C SER A 152 -8.69 -16.69 21.13
N PRO A 153 -9.14 -15.79 20.25
CA PRO A 153 -9.47 -14.41 20.61
C PRO A 153 -10.35 -14.29 21.86
N ALA A 154 -11.45 -15.05 21.93
CA ALA A 154 -12.35 -14.98 23.08
C ALA A 154 -11.69 -15.47 24.38
N ALA A 155 -10.95 -16.59 24.31
CA ALA A 155 -10.24 -17.13 25.47
C ALA A 155 -9.08 -16.23 25.94
N ALA A 156 -8.42 -15.54 25.01
CA ALA A 156 -7.38 -14.57 25.30
C ALA A 156 -7.97 -13.32 25.98
N LEU A 157 -9.08 -12.77 25.47
CA LEU A 157 -9.78 -11.66 26.11
C LEU A 157 -10.38 -12.02 27.47
N GLU A 158 -10.83 -13.27 27.69
CA GLU A 158 -11.32 -13.71 28.99
C GLU A 158 -10.20 -13.82 30.05
N ARG A 159 -8.98 -14.13 29.60
CA ARG A 159 -7.78 -14.09 30.45
C ARG A 159 -7.35 -12.65 30.72
N LEU A 160 -7.39 -11.79 29.70
CA LEU A 160 -7.09 -10.37 29.81
C LEU A 160 -8.05 -9.67 30.77
N ASP A 161 -9.34 -9.97 30.72
CA ASP A 161 -10.36 -9.42 31.62
C ASP A 161 -10.08 -9.74 33.10
N ARG A 162 -9.62 -10.96 33.39
CA ARG A 162 -9.18 -11.35 34.73
C ARG A 162 -7.89 -10.66 35.14
N PHE A 163 -6.97 -10.44 34.22
CA PHE A 163 -5.75 -9.71 34.48
C PHE A 163 -6.04 -8.22 34.77
N ALA A 164 -6.89 -7.58 33.97
CA ALA A 164 -7.34 -6.21 34.13
C ALA A 164 -7.95 -5.95 35.52
N ALA A 165 -8.67 -6.91 36.10
CA ALA A 165 -9.17 -6.79 37.48
C ALA A 165 -8.08 -6.55 38.55
N HIS A 166 -6.81 -6.80 38.24
CA HIS A 166 -5.65 -6.57 39.11
C HIS A 166 -4.80 -5.36 38.69
N VAL A 167 -5.15 -4.68 37.61
CA VAL A 167 -4.43 -3.51 37.07
C VAL A 167 -5.28 -2.25 37.32
N PRO A 168 -4.90 -1.41 38.30
CA PRO A 168 -5.59 -0.14 38.53
C PRO A 168 -5.62 0.72 37.28
N GLY A 169 -6.79 1.29 36.94
CA GLY A 169 -6.97 2.13 35.75
C GLY A 169 -7.32 1.37 34.46
N SER A 170 -7.41 0.04 34.49
CA SER A 170 -7.80 -0.76 33.30
C SER A 170 -9.31 -1.04 33.17
N ALA A 171 -10.09 -0.72 34.20
CA ALA A 171 -11.54 -0.95 34.17
C ALA A 171 -12.21 0.02 33.19
N GLY A 172 -12.98 -0.50 32.25
CA GLY A 172 -13.62 0.26 31.18
C GLY A 172 -12.83 0.29 29.87
N SER A 173 -11.60 -0.23 29.83
CA SER A 173 -10.81 -0.32 28.60
C SER A 173 -11.49 -1.16 27.53
N SER A 174 -11.33 -0.77 26.26
CA SER A 174 -11.85 -1.49 25.10
C SER A 174 -10.73 -2.25 24.37
N CYS A 175 -11.06 -3.36 23.71
CA CYS A 175 -10.09 -4.10 22.89
C CYS A 175 -10.77 -5.00 21.84
N ALA A 176 -10.32 -4.94 20.59
CA ALA A 176 -10.60 -5.95 19.58
C ALA A 176 -9.40 -6.88 19.41
N CYS A 177 -9.66 -8.18 19.37
CA CYS A 177 -8.66 -9.21 19.16
C CYS A 177 -9.10 -10.14 18.03
N LEU A 178 -8.23 -10.31 17.05
CA LEU A 178 -8.48 -11.15 15.87
C LEU A 178 -7.29 -12.07 15.67
N THR A 179 -7.56 -13.26 15.14
CA THR A 179 -6.53 -14.19 14.64
C THR A 179 -6.90 -14.59 13.23
N TYR A 180 -5.94 -14.52 12.31
CA TYR A 180 -6.10 -14.93 10.92
C TYR A 180 -5.10 -16.03 10.57
N ASP A 181 -5.60 -17.14 10.02
CA ASP A 181 -4.80 -18.23 9.46
C ASP A 181 -4.83 -18.17 7.93
N TRP A 182 -3.73 -17.76 7.29
CA TRP A 182 -3.68 -17.67 5.84
C TRP A 182 -3.58 -19.01 5.12
N SER A 183 -3.46 -20.13 5.84
CA SER A 183 -3.50 -21.47 5.23
C SER A 183 -4.93 -21.95 4.98
N SER A 184 -5.86 -21.65 5.89
CA SER A 184 -7.28 -21.98 5.78
C SER A 184 -8.15 -20.80 5.31
N GLY A 185 -7.63 -19.57 5.42
CA GLY A 185 -8.39 -18.34 5.24
C GLY A 185 -9.27 -18.00 6.45
N GLU A 186 -9.16 -18.73 7.56
CA GLU A 186 -10.03 -18.55 8.73
C GLU A 186 -9.63 -17.30 9.53
N LEU A 187 -10.59 -16.38 9.65
CA LEU A 187 -10.56 -15.26 10.59
C LEU A 187 -11.42 -15.61 11.80
N ARG A 188 -10.88 -15.42 13.01
CA ARG A 188 -11.64 -15.47 14.27
C ARG A 188 -11.47 -14.16 15.00
N TRP A 189 -12.51 -13.69 15.68
CA TRP A 189 -12.46 -12.43 16.42
C TRP A 189 -13.31 -12.43 17.68
N SER A 190 -12.91 -11.59 18.62
CA SER A 190 -13.67 -11.23 19.80
C SER A 190 -13.39 -9.76 20.13
N SER A 191 -14.37 -9.05 20.67
CA SER A 191 -14.25 -7.65 21.10
C SER A 191 -14.71 -7.50 22.55
N ALA A 192 -13.97 -6.71 23.31
CA ALA A 192 -14.33 -6.24 24.63
C ALA A 192 -14.74 -4.76 24.54
N GLY A 193 -16.02 -4.50 24.26
CA GLY A 193 -16.59 -3.15 24.21
C GLY A 193 -16.02 -2.23 23.12
N HIS A 194 -15.26 -2.78 22.17
CA HIS A 194 -14.60 -2.01 21.12
C HIS A 194 -15.50 -1.89 19.88
N PRO A 195 -15.43 -0.79 19.11
CA PRO A 195 -16.14 -0.63 17.84
C PRO A 195 -15.92 -1.81 16.87
N PRO A 196 -16.89 -2.12 16.00
CA PRO A 196 -16.78 -3.26 15.11
C PRO A 196 -15.72 -3.04 14.03
N VAL A 197 -14.92 -4.07 13.76
CA VAL A 197 -13.91 -4.05 12.68
C VAL A 197 -14.61 -3.93 11.33
N LEU A 198 -14.09 -3.05 10.48
CA LEU A 198 -14.56 -2.92 9.12
C LEU A 198 -13.83 -3.90 8.20
N LEU A 199 -14.58 -4.61 7.37
CA LEU A 199 -14.09 -5.52 6.35
C LEU A 199 -14.41 -4.93 4.97
N LEU A 200 -13.46 -5.01 4.05
CA LEU A 200 -13.61 -4.71 2.62
C LEU A 200 -13.25 -5.95 1.81
N ASP A 201 -14.20 -6.45 1.05
CA ASP A 201 -14.04 -7.55 0.09
C ASP A 201 -14.64 -7.16 -1.29
N GLU A 202 -14.77 -8.13 -2.20
CA GLU A 202 -15.35 -7.93 -3.54
C GLU A 202 -16.83 -7.47 -3.50
N GLU A 203 -17.56 -7.75 -2.42
CA GLU A 203 -18.95 -7.34 -2.23
C GLU A 203 -19.06 -5.90 -1.67
N GLY A 204 -17.94 -5.36 -1.16
CA GLY A 204 -17.79 -4.00 -0.68
C GLY A 204 -17.44 -3.93 0.79
N THR A 205 -17.77 -2.81 1.45
CA THR A 205 -17.50 -2.63 2.88
C THR A 205 -18.67 -3.09 3.77
N ARG A 206 -18.35 -3.85 4.81
CA ARG A 206 -19.28 -4.25 5.88
C ARG A 206 -18.56 -4.35 7.22
N PHE A 207 -19.30 -4.18 8.32
CA PHE A 207 -18.76 -4.40 9.66
C PHE A 207 -18.88 -5.86 10.08
N LEU A 208 -17.86 -6.39 10.75
CA LEU A 208 -17.91 -7.75 11.30
C LEU A 208 -19.00 -7.84 12.38
N ALA A 209 -19.90 -8.81 12.23
CA ALA A 209 -21.01 -9.04 13.14
C ALA A 209 -20.69 -10.19 14.12
N GLY A 210 -21.10 -10.06 15.37
CA GLY A 210 -20.80 -11.05 16.42
C GLY A 210 -19.43 -10.84 17.06
N GLY A 211 -19.10 -11.67 18.06
CA GLY A 211 -17.88 -11.52 18.85
C GLY A 211 -17.86 -10.32 19.81
N ALA A 212 -18.87 -9.45 19.80
CA ALA A 212 -18.96 -8.28 20.67
C ALA A 212 -19.36 -8.63 22.12
N GLY A 213 -18.48 -8.33 23.08
CA GLY A 213 -18.72 -8.40 24.51
C GLY A 213 -18.64 -7.02 25.18
N THR A 214 -18.81 -6.96 26.49
CA THR A 214 -18.70 -5.72 27.29
C THR A 214 -17.25 -5.22 27.37
N VAL A 215 -17.01 -3.99 27.80
CA VAL A 215 -15.67 -3.49 28.13
C VAL A 215 -14.94 -4.38 29.16
N LEU A 216 -13.62 -4.24 29.25
CA LEU A 216 -12.80 -4.96 30.24
C LEU A 216 -13.14 -4.52 31.66
N GLY A 217 -13.15 -5.47 32.59
CA GLY A 217 -13.40 -5.20 34.02
C GLY A 217 -14.87 -4.91 34.37
N ALA A 218 -15.81 -5.15 33.45
CA ALA A 218 -17.23 -5.03 33.72
C ALA A 218 -17.69 -6.02 34.81
N SER A 219 -18.64 -5.59 35.67
CA SER A 219 -19.08 -6.39 36.83
C SER A 219 -19.84 -7.67 36.46
N ALA A 220 -20.47 -7.71 35.27
CA ALA A 220 -21.20 -8.87 34.78
C ALA A 220 -20.32 -9.70 33.84
N ARG A 221 -19.84 -10.86 34.32
CA ARG A 221 -18.97 -11.76 33.55
C ARG A 221 -19.81 -12.82 32.83
N SER A 222 -20.11 -12.57 31.56
CA SER A 222 -20.51 -13.63 30.63
C SER A 222 -19.27 -14.13 29.87
N PRO A 223 -19.26 -15.40 29.39
CA PRO A 223 -18.20 -15.86 28.49
C PRO A 223 -18.04 -14.90 27.31
N ARG A 224 -16.78 -14.63 26.93
CA ARG A 224 -16.48 -13.76 25.79
C ARG A 224 -17.03 -14.42 24.51
N PRO A 225 -17.87 -13.74 23.71
CA PRO A 225 -18.35 -14.30 22.45
C PRO A 225 -17.23 -14.31 21.40
N GLU A 226 -17.33 -15.19 20.41
CA GLU A 226 -16.36 -15.29 19.32
C GLU A 226 -17.09 -15.38 17.99
N GLY A 227 -16.64 -14.57 17.02
CA GLY A 227 -17.03 -14.70 15.62
C GLY A 227 -15.97 -15.46 14.83
N ALA A 228 -16.39 -16.10 13.74
CA ALA A 228 -15.49 -16.77 12.80
C ALA A 228 -16.05 -16.69 11.37
N GLU A 229 -15.16 -16.49 10.39
CA GLU A 229 -15.50 -16.41 8.97
C GLU A 229 -14.27 -16.81 8.13
N VAL A 230 -14.48 -17.33 6.91
CA VAL A 230 -13.38 -17.59 5.96
C VAL A 230 -13.29 -16.40 5.00
N LEU A 231 -12.13 -15.76 4.94
CA LEU A 231 -11.89 -14.60 4.08
C LEU A 231 -11.56 -15.02 2.65
N GLY A 232 -11.86 -14.12 1.71
CA GLY A 232 -11.41 -14.22 0.33
C GLY A 232 -9.91 -13.98 0.19
N PRO A 233 -9.35 -14.20 -1.02
CA PRO A 233 -7.92 -14.03 -1.27
C PRO A 233 -7.45 -12.58 -1.12
N VAL A 234 -8.31 -11.59 -1.39
CA VAL A 234 -8.05 -10.16 -1.21
C VAL A 234 -9.16 -9.54 -0.38
N THR A 235 -8.87 -9.37 0.90
CA THR A 235 -9.77 -8.77 1.88
C THR A 235 -8.97 -7.85 2.76
N SER A 236 -9.46 -6.62 2.96
CA SER A 236 -8.87 -5.68 3.92
C SER A 236 -9.67 -5.67 5.21
N LEU A 237 -8.97 -5.78 6.34
CA LEU A 237 -9.49 -5.53 7.68
C LEU A 237 -8.99 -4.16 8.13
N VAL A 238 -9.90 -3.33 8.61
CA VAL A 238 -9.65 -1.98 9.12
C VAL A 238 -10.10 -1.92 10.56
N LEU A 239 -9.12 -1.89 11.46
CA LEU A 239 -9.29 -1.79 12.90
C LEU A 239 -8.97 -0.35 13.30
N TYR A 240 -9.81 0.26 14.13
CA TYR A 240 -9.68 1.66 14.51
C TYR A 240 -10.18 1.88 15.94
N THR A 241 -9.62 2.85 16.65
CA THR A 241 -10.18 3.33 17.92
C THR A 241 -11.31 4.34 17.66
N ASP A 242 -12.14 4.54 18.68
CA ASP A 242 -13.31 5.42 18.62
C ASP A 242 -12.94 6.87 18.30
N GLY A 243 -11.77 7.37 18.68
CA GLY A 243 -11.28 8.69 18.30
C GLY A 243 -11.25 8.97 16.78
N LEU A 244 -11.27 7.92 15.93
CA LEU A 244 -11.41 8.08 14.48
C LEU A 244 -12.84 8.42 14.05
N VAL A 245 -13.84 7.84 14.71
CA VAL A 245 -15.25 7.84 14.25
C VAL A 245 -16.17 8.64 15.16
N GLU A 246 -15.78 8.86 16.41
CA GLU A 246 -16.51 9.63 17.39
C GLU A 246 -16.10 11.10 17.34
N THR A 247 -17.09 11.99 17.24
CA THR A 247 -16.88 13.43 17.32
C THR A 247 -17.93 14.03 18.23
N ARG A 248 -17.61 15.15 18.89
CA ARG A 248 -18.50 15.77 19.91
C ARG A 248 -19.90 16.13 19.38
N ASP A 249 -20.02 16.40 18.08
CA ASP A 249 -21.23 16.96 17.47
C ASP A 249 -21.97 15.98 16.54
N GLU A 250 -21.53 14.72 16.43
CA GLU A 250 -22.13 13.73 15.55
C GLU A 250 -22.37 12.39 16.24
N VAL A 251 -23.38 11.65 15.78
CA VAL A 251 -23.65 10.28 16.23
C VAL A 251 -22.60 9.32 15.66
N LEU A 252 -22.23 8.30 16.45
CA LEU A 252 -21.24 7.28 16.07
C LEU A 252 -21.53 6.66 14.70
N ASP A 253 -22.79 6.34 14.40
CA ASP A 253 -23.20 5.75 13.12
C ASP A 253 -22.78 6.60 11.91
N ALA A 254 -22.81 7.94 12.02
CA ALA A 254 -22.39 8.82 10.95
C ALA A 254 -20.87 8.76 10.71
N GLY A 255 -20.09 8.55 11.78
CA GLY A 255 -18.64 8.32 11.68
C GLY A 255 -18.32 6.97 11.04
N LEU A 256 -19.05 5.92 11.43
CA LEU A 256 -18.94 4.57 10.86
C LEU A 256 -19.30 4.54 9.37
N ASP A 257 -20.39 5.19 8.97
CA ASP A 257 -20.80 5.29 7.57
C ASP A 257 -19.76 6.02 6.73
N ARG A 258 -19.16 7.09 7.26
CA ARG A 258 -18.05 7.79 6.60
C ARG A 258 -16.83 6.91 6.45
N LEU A 259 -16.42 6.19 7.51
CA LEU A 259 -15.30 5.26 7.44
C LEU A 259 -15.54 4.21 6.34
N ALA A 260 -16.72 3.60 6.32
CA ALA A 260 -17.10 2.60 5.32
C ALA A 260 -17.12 3.17 3.89
N ALA A 261 -17.55 4.43 3.71
CA ALA A 261 -17.54 5.11 2.43
C ALA A 261 -16.12 5.43 1.95
N THR A 262 -15.27 6.01 2.81
CA THR A 262 -13.89 6.38 2.49
C THR A 262 -13.06 5.14 2.12
N VAL A 263 -13.21 4.04 2.86
CA VAL A 263 -12.52 2.77 2.57
C VAL A 263 -12.99 2.19 1.24
N ARG A 264 -14.29 2.29 0.91
CA ARG A 264 -14.83 1.81 -0.36
C ARG A 264 -14.32 2.64 -1.54
N GLU A 265 -14.27 3.96 -1.40
CA GLU A 265 -13.79 4.88 -2.44
C GLU A 265 -12.31 4.63 -2.78
N HIS A 266 -11.52 4.23 -1.78
CA HIS A 266 -10.08 4.01 -1.91
C HIS A 266 -9.71 2.52 -1.85
N ALA A 267 -10.63 1.62 -2.23
CA ALA A 267 -10.47 0.18 -2.11
C ALA A 267 -9.22 -0.36 -2.85
N ASP A 268 -8.87 0.29 -3.95
CA ASP A 268 -7.75 -0.09 -4.83
C ASP A 268 -6.37 0.33 -4.28
N LEU A 269 -6.32 1.25 -3.31
CA LEU A 269 -5.06 1.70 -2.72
C LEU A 269 -4.41 0.61 -1.87
N ASP A 270 -3.08 0.56 -1.83
CA ASP A 270 -2.34 -0.28 -0.88
C ASP A 270 -2.64 0.13 0.57
N PRO A 271 -2.39 -0.75 1.58
CA PRO A 271 -2.68 -0.43 2.98
C PRO A 271 -2.03 0.86 3.48
N GLY A 272 -0.84 1.22 3.00
CA GLY A 272 -0.14 2.46 3.33
C GLY A 272 -0.95 3.68 2.92
N ALA A 273 -1.20 3.82 1.62
CA ALA A 273 -1.97 4.93 1.07
C ALA A 273 -3.43 4.94 1.58
N LEU A 274 -4.05 3.76 1.74
CA LEU A 274 -5.40 3.64 2.29
C LEU A 274 -5.48 4.19 3.73
N THR A 275 -4.49 3.89 4.57
CA THR A 275 -4.44 4.39 5.94
C THR A 275 -4.40 5.93 5.97
N GLU A 276 -3.62 6.55 5.08
CA GLU A 276 -3.56 8.01 4.96
C GLU A 276 -4.90 8.61 4.51
N GLN A 277 -5.54 8.03 3.50
CA GLN A 277 -6.83 8.51 3.01
C GLN A 277 -7.95 8.31 4.02
N VAL A 278 -7.94 7.22 4.80
CA VAL A 278 -8.90 7.01 5.88
C VAL A 278 -8.79 8.09 6.94
N VAL A 279 -7.57 8.39 7.43
CA VAL A 279 -7.37 9.45 8.43
C VAL A 279 -7.79 10.80 7.87
N ALA A 280 -7.36 11.15 6.65
CA ALA A 280 -7.68 12.44 6.04
C ALA A 280 -9.19 12.60 5.76
N GLY A 281 -9.83 11.56 5.20
CA GLY A 281 -11.23 11.56 4.80
C GLY A 281 -12.20 11.53 5.97
N VAL A 282 -11.92 10.72 7.00
CA VAL A 282 -12.82 10.60 8.16
C VAL A 282 -12.70 11.81 9.09
N LEU A 283 -11.48 12.28 9.36
CA LEU A 283 -11.26 13.47 10.20
C LEU A 283 -11.54 14.79 9.46
N ARG A 284 -11.64 14.78 8.12
CA ARG A 284 -11.95 15.95 7.28
C ARG A 284 -11.01 17.14 7.52
N GLY A 285 -9.75 16.87 7.85
CA GLY A 285 -8.74 17.89 8.17
C GLY A 285 -8.88 18.54 9.56
N TYR A 286 -9.84 18.11 10.38
CA TYR A 286 -9.89 18.49 11.79
C TYR A 286 -8.91 17.65 12.61
N ALA A 287 -8.37 18.24 13.67
CA ALA A 287 -7.57 17.50 14.63
C ALA A 287 -8.50 16.64 15.51
N PRO A 288 -8.13 15.39 15.84
CA PRO A 288 -9.02 14.47 16.51
C PRO A 288 -9.24 14.90 17.97
N ALA A 289 -10.44 14.63 18.48
CA ALA A 289 -10.84 14.99 19.84
C ALA A 289 -10.25 14.04 20.88
N ASP A 290 -9.98 12.80 20.47
CA ASP A 290 -9.26 11.78 21.22
C ASP A 290 -8.10 11.23 20.37
N ASP A 291 -7.27 10.37 20.94
CA ASP A 291 -6.24 9.69 20.20
C ASP A 291 -6.83 8.72 19.16
N VAL A 292 -6.08 8.49 18.09
CA VAL A 292 -6.50 7.64 16.98
C VAL A 292 -5.42 6.60 16.72
N ALA A 293 -5.75 5.34 16.94
CA ALA A 293 -5.03 4.19 16.38
C ALA A 293 -5.81 3.62 15.19
N LEU A 294 -5.11 3.33 14.11
CA LEU A 294 -5.63 2.71 12.90
C LEU A 294 -4.67 1.60 12.45
N LEU A 295 -5.20 0.41 12.20
CA LEU A 295 -4.48 -0.73 11.65
C LEU A 295 -5.24 -1.28 10.44
N VAL A 296 -4.61 -1.23 9.28
CA VAL A 296 -5.13 -1.78 8.02
C VAL A 296 -4.30 -2.99 7.65
N VAL A 297 -4.96 -4.13 7.45
CA VAL A 297 -4.32 -5.38 7.03
C VAL A 297 -5.07 -5.94 5.83
N ARG A 298 -4.36 -6.22 4.74
CA ARG A 298 -4.91 -6.81 3.52
C ARG A 298 -4.31 -8.18 3.26
N THR A 299 -5.16 -9.17 3.02
CA THR A 299 -4.72 -10.50 2.58
C THR A 299 -4.17 -10.42 1.16
N VAL A 300 -3.09 -11.15 0.89
CA VAL A 300 -2.54 -11.32 -0.46
C VAL A 300 -2.44 -12.81 -0.80
N PRO A 301 -2.62 -13.21 -2.07
CA PRO A 301 -2.52 -14.60 -2.47
C PRO A 301 -1.10 -15.13 -2.26
N ALA A 302 -0.97 -16.46 -2.28
CA ALA A 302 0.34 -17.09 -2.16
C ALA A 302 1.18 -16.71 -3.39
N PRO A 303 2.51 -16.57 -3.24
CA PRO A 303 3.38 -16.42 -4.40
C PRO A 303 3.14 -17.55 -5.40
N LEU A 304 3.01 -17.19 -6.67
CA LEU A 304 2.92 -18.16 -7.76
C LEU A 304 4.34 -18.50 -8.22
N SER A 305 4.69 -19.77 -8.30
CA SER A 305 5.93 -20.20 -8.94
C SER A 305 5.75 -21.52 -9.67
N ALA A 306 6.39 -21.64 -10.84
CA ALA A 306 6.41 -22.87 -11.60
C ALA A 306 7.70 -23.00 -12.41
N THR A 307 8.09 -24.24 -12.65
CA THR A 307 9.16 -24.60 -13.59
C THR A 307 8.53 -25.13 -14.86
N LEU A 308 8.93 -24.56 -16.00
CA LEU A 308 8.40 -24.91 -17.31
C LEU A 308 9.55 -25.27 -18.27
N PRO A 309 9.31 -26.14 -19.26
CA PRO A 309 10.25 -26.36 -20.34
C PRO A 309 10.57 -25.05 -21.05
N ALA A 310 11.85 -24.84 -21.36
CA ALA A 310 12.33 -23.69 -22.13
C ALA A 310 11.97 -23.80 -23.62
N ASP A 311 10.67 -23.80 -23.89
CA ASP A 311 10.06 -23.89 -25.20
C ASP A 311 9.10 -22.70 -25.42
N PRO A 312 9.08 -22.06 -26.60
CA PRO A 312 8.20 -20.91 -26.88
C PRO A 312 6.71 -21.17 -26.64
N THR A 313 6.24 -22.43 -26.75
CA THR A 313 4.84 -22.78 -26.52
C THR A 313 4.47 -22.76 -25.02
N SER A 314 5.44 -22.94 -24.12
CA SER A 314 5.24 -22.87 -22.66
C SER A 314 4.84 -21.47 -22.19
N LEU A 315 5.27 -20.41 -22.89
CA LEU A 315 5.06 -19.01 -22.49
C LEU A 315 3.58 -18.61 -22.44
N ARG A 316 2.72 -19.22 -23.25
CA ARG A 316 1.26 -18.97 -23.21
C ARG A 316 0.64 -19.46 -21.92
N GLY A 317 1.01 -20.67 -21.51
CA GLY A 317 0.54 -21.28 -20.25
C GLY A 317 0.97 -20.45 -19.04
N MET A 318 2.22 -20.00 -19.05
CA MET A 318 2.77 -19.06 -18.06
C MET A 318 1.94 -17.77 -17.98
N ARG A 319 1.75 -17.06 -19.11
CA ARG A 319 0.97 -15.80 -19.13
C ARG A 319 -0.45 -15.99 -18.62
N ARG A 320 -1.12 -17.08 -19.01
CA ARG A 320 -2.47 -17.41 -18.51
C ARG A 320 -2.50 -17.63 -17.00
N ALA A 321 -1.54 -18.36 -16.45
CA ALA A 321 -1.43 -18.58 -15.01
C ALA A 321 -1.13 -17.28 -14.26
N ALA A 322 -0.19 -16.48 -14.79
CA ALA A 322 0.13 -15.16 -14.26
C ALA A 322 -1.08 -14.21 -14.28
N ALA A 323 -1.87 -14.20 -15.36
CA ALA A 323 -3.04 -13.33 -15.48
C ALA A 323 -4.12 -13.70 -14.45
N ALA A 324 -4.37 -14.99 -14.25
CA ALA A 324 -5.30 -15.46 -13.23
C ALA A 324 -4.83 -15.05 -11.82
N TRP A 325 -3.54 -15.19 -11.54
CA TRP A 325 -2.96 -14.79 -10.25
C TRP A 325 -2.97 -13.29 -10.03
N LEU A 326 -2.72 -12.46 -11.07
CA LEU A 326 -2.76 -11.00 -10.94
C LEU A 326 -4.17 -10.48 -10.59
N VAL A 327 -5.21 -11.13 -11.15
CA VAL A 327 -6.60 -10.87 -10.77
C VAL A 327 -6.84 -11.27 -9.31
N GLU A 328 -6.46 -12.50 -8.94
CA GLU A 328 -6.55 -12.97 -7.55
C GLU A 328 -5.72 -12.11 -6.59
N ALA A 329 -4.65 -11.47 -7.05
CA ALA A 329 -3.80 -10.59 -6.27
C ALA A 329 -4.35 -9.16 -6.17
N GLY A 330 -5.45 -8.84 -6.86
CA GLY A 330 -6.02 -7.49 -6.87
C GLY A 330 -5.06 -6.46 -7.45
N VAL A 331 -4.30 -6.83 -8.49
CA VAL A 331 -3.40 -5.93 -9.21
C VAL A 331 -4.22 -5.14 -10.24
N LEU A 332 -3.99 -3.82 -10.29
CA LEU A 332 -4.68 -2.94 -11.24
C LEU A 332 -4.43 -3.39 -12.68
N PRO A 333 -5.43 -3.28 -13.59
CA PRO A 333 -5.28 -3.72 -14.98
C PRO A 333 -4.03 -3.12 -15.66
N GLU A 334 -3.75 -1.86 -15.38
CA GLU A 334 -2.58 -1.16 -15.90
C GLU A 334 -1.26 -1.82 -15.48
N ALA A 335 -1.09 -2.10 -14.19
CA ALA A 335 0.09 -2.78 -13.67
C ALA A 335 0.13 -4.25 -14.07
N ALA A 336 -1.02 -4.90 -14.22
CA ALA A 336 -1.12 -6.29 -14.66
C ALA A 336 -0.57 -6.45 -16.09
N ASP A 337 -0.87 -5.50 -17.00
CA ASP A 337 -0.30 -5.48 -18.35
C ASP A 337 1.22 -5.31 -18.32
N ASP A 338 1.75 -4.46 -17.45
CA ASP A 338 3.20 -4.29 -17.27
C ASP A 338 3.87 -5.57 -16.77
N VAL A 339 3.27 -6.24 -15.78
CA VAL A 339 3.76 -7.53 -15.29
C VAL A 339 3.74 -8.58 -16.42
N GLN A 340 2.66 -8.68 -17.19
CA GLN A 340 2.56 -9.64 -18.30
C GLN A 340 3.63 -9.40 -19.36
N LEU A 341 3.87 -8.13 -19.70
CA LEU A 341 4.87 -7.76 -20.68
C LEU A 341 6.28 -8.07 -20.16
N THR A 342 6.65 -7.55 -18.99
CA THR A 342 8.00 -7.72 -18.41
C THR A 342 8.34 -9.17 -18.06
N LEU A 343 7.40 -9.92 -17.46
CA LEU A 343 7.55 -11.37 -17.21
C LEU A 343 7.73 -12.12 -18.53
N GLY A 344 6.91 -11.79 -19.54
CA GLY A 344 7.00 -12.38 -20.87
C GLY A 344 8.35 -12.14 -21.54
N GLU A 345 8.92 -10.95 -21.41
CA GLU A 345 10.25 -10.61 -21.90
C GLU A 345 11.37 -11.37 -21.18
N ALA A 346 11.32 -11.44 -19.84
CA ALA A 346 12.30 -12.18 -19.05
C ALA A 346 12.29 -13.68 -19.41
N ALA A 347 11.11 -14.28 -19.49
CA ALA A 347 10.94 -15.68 -19.85
C ALA A 347 11.30 -15.96 -21.32
N ALA A 348 10.95 -15.07 -22.25
CA ALA A 348 11.35 -15.19 -23.65
C ALA A 348 12.87 -15.18 -23.81
N ASN A 349 13.58 -14.33 -23.06
CA ASN A 349 15.04 -14.31 -23.06
C ASN A 349 15.64 -15.62 -22.52
N ALA A 350 15.06 -16.19 -21.46
CA ALA A 350 15.48 -17.50 -20.97
C ALA A 350 15.28 -18.59 -22.05
N VAL A 351 14.12 -18.61 -22.71
CA VAL A 351 13.82 -19.57 -23.79
C VAL A 351 14.76 -19.41 -25.00
N GLU A 352 15.02 -18.18 -25.45
CA GLU A 352 15.81 -17.94 -26.67
C GLU A 352 17.33 -18.05 -26.43
N HIS A 353 17.82 -17.67 -25.24
CA HIS A 353 19.26 -17.45 -25.02
C HIS A 353 19.92 -18.44 -24.05
N ALA A 354 19.17 -19.06 -23.13
CA ALA A 354 19.77 -19.93 -22.13
C ALA A 354 20.17 -21.30 -22.69
N TYR A 355 19.40 -21.82 -23.65
CA TYR A 355 19.51 -23.20 -24.15
C TYR A 355 19.68 -23.27 -25.67
N PRO A 356 20.85 -22.87 -26.21
CA PRO A 356 21.06 -22.76 -27.65
C PRO A 356 21.01 -24.08 -28.44
N GLU A 357 21.16 -25.22 -27.78
CA GLU A 357 21.05 -26.56 -28.38
C GLU A 357 19.66 -27.18 -28.17
N GLY A 358 18.74 -26.43 -27.55
CA GLY A 358 17.44 -26.91 -27.11
C GLY A 358 17.51 -27.76 -25.85
N GLY A 359 16.35 -27.96 -25.22
CA GLY A 359 16.23 -28.67 -23.95
C GLY A 359 16.67 -27.82 -22.74
N GLY A 360 16.02 -28.04 -21.60
CA GLY A 360 16.22 -27.25 -20.38
C GLY A 360 14.91 -26.63 -19.90
N ASP A 361 14.94 -26.11 -18.68
CA ASP A 361 13.78 -25.55 -18.01
C ASP A 361 14.08 -24.13 -17.52
N PHE A 362 13.04 -23.32 -17.34
CA PHE A 362 13.14 -22.07 -16.61
C PHE A 362 12.10 -22.06 -15.49
N THR A 363 12.45 -21.45 -14.38
CA THR A 363 11.56 -21.20 -13.25
C THR A 363 11.16 -19.75 -13.26
N TRP A 364 9.89 -19.48 -12.99
CA TRP A 364 9.39 -18.13 -12.82
C TRP A 364 8.61 -18.01 -11.52
N SER A 365 8.52 -16.80 -10.98
CA SER A 365 7.70 -16.51 -9.81
C SER A 365 7.11 -15.12 -9.84
N LEU A 366 5.93 -14.99 -9.23
CA LEU A 366 5.24 -13.74 -8.92
C LEU A 366 4.91 -13.71 -7.43
N ALA A 367 5.18 -12.58 -6.77
CA ALA A 367 4.73 -12.32 -5.41
C ALA A 367 4.22 -10.89 -5.29
N ARG A 368 3.20 -10.66 -4.46
CA ARG A 368 2.71 -9.30 -4.19
C ARG A 368 3.41 -8.77 -2.94
N ALA A 369 4.12 -7.66 -3.09
CA ALA A 369 4.76 -6.96 -2.00
C ALA A 369 3.74 -6.20 -1.14
N GLY A 370 4.15 -5.82 0.08
CA GLY A 370 3.31 -5.11 1.04
C GLY A 370 2.88 -3.72 0.58
N ASP A 371 3.66 -3.07 -0.27
CA ASP A 371 3.38 -1.78 -0.90
C ASP A 371 2.53 -1.90 -2.19
N GLY A 372 2.06 -3.10 -2.50
CA GLY A 372 1.23 -3.38 -3.67
C GLY A 372 2.01 -3.66 -4.96
N ALA A 373 3.34 -3.49 -4.97
CA ALA A 373 4.16 -3.86 -6.12
C ALA A 373 4.13 -5.38 -6.36
N VAL A 374 4.45 -5.81 -7.59
CA VAL A 374 4.59 -7.22 -7.95
C VAL A 374 6.06 -7.54 -8.14
N GLU A 375 6.59 -8.42 -7.31
CA GLU A 375 7.92 -8.98 -7.47
C GLU A 375 7.89 -10.05 -8.56
N VAL A 376 8.75 -9.91 -9.55
CA VAL A 376 8.87 -10.82 -10.69
C VAL A 376 10.27 -11.41 -10.68
N ALA A 377 10.37 -12.73 -10.81
CA ALA A 377 11.66 -13.38 -11.03
C ALA A 377 11.56 -14.47 -12.10
N VAL A 378 12.60 -14.58 -12.93
CA VAL A 378 12.81 -15.64 -13.90
C VAL A 378 14.23 -16.16 -13.75
N ALA A 379 14.39 -17.48 -13.62
CA ALA A 379 15.68 -18.13 -13.49
C ALA A 379 15.78 -19.32 -14.44
N ASP A 380 16.95 -19.50 -15.04
CA ASP A 380 17.30 -20.66 -15.85
C ASP A 380 18.67 -21.21 -15.41
N ALA A 381 18.95 -22.46 -15.77
CA ALA A 381 20.24 -23.11 -15.52
C ALA A 381 21.16 -23.11 -16.76
N GLY A 382 20.82 -22.33 -17.78
CA GLY A 382 21.49 -22.33 -19.07
C GLY A 382 22.71 -21.41 -19.10
N ARG A 383 23.33 -21.31 -20.27
CA ARG A 383 24.48 -20.43 -20.52
C ARG A 383 24.11 -19.41 -21.57
N TRP A 384 23.79 -18.20 -21.11
CA TRP A 384 23.43 -17.11 -22.00
C TRP A 384 24.59 -16.77 -22.94
N ARG A 385 24.31 -16.74 -24.24
CA ARG A 385 25.25 -16.21 -25.23
C ARG A 385 25.41 -14.70 -25.03
N PRO A 386 26.61 -14.13 -25.20
CA PRO A 386 26.78 -12.68 -25.21
C PRO A 386 25.94 -12.07 -26.34
N VAL A 387 25.28 -10.95 -26.04
CA VAL A 387 24.51 -10.17 -27.03
C VAL A 387 25.48 -9.74 -28.14
N PRO A 388 25.19 -10.01 -29.43
CA PRO A 388 26.05 -9.57 -30.53
C PRO A 388 26.27 -8.05 -30.53
N ALA A 389 27.46 -7.61 -30.97
CA ALA A 389 27.82 -6.19 -31.03
C ALA A 389 26.96 -5.36 -32.01
N ASP A 390 26.26 -6.03 -32.94
CA ASP A 390 25.31 -5.44 -33.86
C ASP A 390 23.97 -6.18 -33.70
N SER A 391 23.09 -5.67 -32.83
CA SER A 391 21.84 -6.33 -32.48
C SER A 391 20.72 -6.10 -33.49
N GLY A 392 20.92 -5.22 -34.48
CA GLY A 392 19.89 -4.80 -35.44
C GLY A 392 18.63 -4.30 -34.70
N TYR A 393 17.49 -4.98 -34.90
CA TYR A 393 16.22 -4.71 -34.21
C TYR A 393 16.03 -5.54 -32.92
N ARG A 394 17.08 -6.18 -32.38
CA ARG A 394 17.05 -6.95 -31.12
C ARG A 394 17.48 -6.09 -29.94
N GLY A 395 16.96 -6.41 -28.74
CA GLY A 395 17.32 -5.74 -27.47
C GLY A 395 16.19 -5.00 -26.77
N HIS A 396 14.97 -5.02 -27.33
CA HIS A 396 13.81 -4.34 -26.73
C HIS A 396 13.40 -4.94 -25.37
N GLY A 397 13.56 -6.25 -25.14
CA GLY A 397 13.15 -6.89 -23.88
C GLY A 397 13.84 -6.35 -22.62
N LEU A 398 15.16 -6.12 -22.67
CA LEU A 398 15.89 -5.51 -21.55
C LEU A 398 15.52 -4.04 -21.32
N ARG A 399 15.16 -3.32 -22.39
CA ARG A 399 14.69 -1.95 -22.27
C ARG A 399 13.31 -1.91 -21.61
N VAL A 400 12.38 -2.73 -22.07
CA VAL A 400 11.03 -2.86 -21.50
C VAL A 400 11.10 -3.19 -20.01
N MET A 401 11.94 -4.15 -19.61
CA MET A 401 12.12 -4.48 -18.18
C MET A 401 12.71 -3.34 -17.35
N ARG A 402 13.60 -2.50 -17.91
CA ARG A 402 14.17 -1.34 -17.20
C ARG A 402 13.22 -0.15 -17.12
N GLU A 403 12.31 -0.05 -18.08
CA GLU A 403 11.40 1.09 -18.20
C GLU A 403 10.14 0.88 -17.35
N LEU A 404 9.68 -0.37 -17.23
CA LEU A 404 8.50 -0.74 -16.46
C LEU A 404 8.82 -1.37 -15.10
N GLY A 405 10.03 -1.87 -14.92
CA GLY A 405 10.49 -2.51 -13.68
C GLY A 405 11.44 -1.62 -12.89
N GLU A 406 11.26 -1.63 -11.58
CA GLU A 406 12.18 -1.09 -10.58
C GLU A 406 13.15 -2.18 -10.12
N GLU A 407 14.34 -1.77 -9.66
CA GLU A 407 15.33 -2.68 -9.04
C GLU A 407 15.69 -3.90 -9.92
N LEU A 408 15.89 -3.68 -11.23
CA LEU A 408 16.26 -4.77 -12.14
C LEU A 408 17.65 -5.34 -11.80
N GLU A 409 17.64 -6.56 -11.30
CA GLU A 409 18.82 -7.38 -11.00
C GLU A 409 18.96 -8.51 -12.02
N ILE A 410 20.17 -8.63 -12.60
CA ILE A 410 20.51 -9.72 -13.51
C ILE A 410 21.77 -10.40 -12.99
N GLU A 411 21.60 -11.52 -12.32
CA GLU A 411 22.69 -12.34 -11.81
C GLU A 411 23.05 -13.40 -12.85
N ARG A 412 24.32 -13.40 -13.28
CA ARG A 412 24.84 -14.41 -14.21
C ARG A 412 25.93 -15.20 -13.51
N GLY A 413 25.74 -16.50 -13.38
CA GLY A 413 26.67 -17.41 -12.71
C GLY A 413 27.03 -18.62 -13.56
N GLY A 414 27.97 -19.44 -13.07
CA GLY A 414 28.31 -20.72 -13.70
C GLY A 414 27.17 -21.75 -13.70
N THR A 415 26.10 -21.48 -12.94
CA THR A 415 24.92 -22.33 -12.73
C THR A 415 23.66 -21.83 -13.44
N GLY A 416 23.70 -20.70 -14.15
CA GLY A 416 22.52 -20.12 -14.79
C GLY A 416 22.44 -18.60 -14.78
N THR A 417 21.29 -18.08 -15.21
CA THR A 417 20.94 -16.66 -15.11
C THR A 417 19.67 -16.49 -14.27
N ARG A 418 19.65 -15.50 -13.39
CA ARG A 418 18.46 -15.04 -12.67
C ARG A 418 18.19 -13.57 -13.02
N VAL A 419 16.98 -13.28 -13.44
CA VAL A 419 16.46 -11.92 -13.67
C VAL A 419 15.39 -11.69 -12.63
N ALA A 420 15.52 -10.64 -11.81
CA ALA A 420 14.53 -10.24 -10.83
C ALA A 420 14.30 -8.73 -10.90
N PHE A 421 13.06 -8.29 -10.70
CA PHE A 421 12.67 -6.88 -10.68
C PHE A 421 11.30 -6.74 -10.02
N ARG A 422 10.89 -5.50 -9.74
CA ARG A 422 9.59 -5.18 -9.14
C ARG A 422 8.79 -4.33 -10.12
N VAL A 423 7.53 -4.64 -10.34
CA VAL A 423 6.61 -3.80 -11.12
C VAL A 423 5.75 -3.01 -10.13
N PRO A 424 5.73 -1.67 -10.18
CA PRO A 424 4.96 -0.86 -9.25
C PRO A 424 3.45 -1.13 -9.36
N PRO A 425 2.64 -0.84 -8.32
CA PRO A 425 1.20 -1.14 -8.28
C PRO A 425 0.35 -0.44 -9.36
N GLY A 426 0.95 0.43 -10.18
CA GLY A 426 0.26 1.29 -11.15
C GLY A 426 -0.42 2.48 -10.46
N THR A 427 -0.72 3.52 -11.21
CA THR A 427 -1.49 4.67 -10.71
C THR A 427 -2.87 4.64 -11.34
N ALA A 428 -3.93 4.41 -10.56
CA ALA A 428 -5.28 4.52 -11.10
C ALA A 428 -5.56 5.99 -11.48
N PRO A 429 -5.88 6.33 -12.75
CA PRO A 429 -6.68 7.51 -13.01
C PRO A 429 -8.08 7.28 -12.42
N PRO A 430 -8.79 8.33 -11.95
CA PRO A 430 -10.13 8.18 -11.42
C PRO A 430 -11.03 7.56 -12.50
N ALA A 431 -11.46 6.32 -12.27
CA ALA A 431 -12.28 5.59 -13.24
C ALA A 431 -13.71 6.17 -13.23
N PRO A 432 -14.33 6.43 -14.39
CA PRO A 432 -15.76 6.64 -14.44
C PRO A 432 -16.47 5.34 -14.02
N ALA A 433 -17.51 5.47 -13.19
CA ALA A 433 -18.28 4.34 -12.69
C ALA A 433 -18.81 3.47 -13.85
N GLY A 434 -18.49 2.16 -13.83
CA GLY A 434 -19.07 1.17 -14.74
C GLY A 434 -18.10 0.43 -15.67
N THR A 435 -16.79 0.64 -15.58
CA THR A 435 -15.82 -0.16 -16.36
C THR A 435 -15.72 -1.57 -15.78
N LEU A 436 -16.29 -2.55 -16.48
CA LEU A 436 -16.18 -3.97 -16.12
C LEU A 436 -14.70 -4.41 -16.12
N PRO A 437 -14.30 -5.37 -15.26
CA PRO A 437 -12.96 -5.92 -15.29
C PRO A 437 -12.66 -6.47 -16.69
N HIS A 438 -11.50 -6.08 -17.24
CA HIS A 438 -11.01 -6.63 -18.50
C HIS A 438 -10.92 -8.15 -18.36
N ARG A 439 -11.84 -8.87 -19.00
CA ARG A 439 -11.78 -10.33 -19.06
C ARG A 439 -10.53 -10.71 -19.85
N PRO A 440 -9.66 -11.60 -19.34
CA PRO A 440 -8.50 -12.03 -20.09
C PRO A 440 -8.96 -12.64 -21.42
N VAL A 441 -8.57 -12.01 -22.53
CA VAL A 441 -8.80 -12.55 -23.87
C VAL A 441 -8.04 -13.86 -23.97
N ALA A 442 -8.67 -14.89 -24.54
CA ALA A 442 -8.03 -16.18 -24.68
C ALA A 442 -6.70 -16.04 -25.47
N SER A 443 -5.59 -16.50 -24.88
CA SER A 443 -4.29 -16.59 -25.56
C SER A 443 -4.38 -17.63 -26.68
N VAL A 444 -4.42 -17.16 -27.93
CA VAL A 444 -4.42 -17.99 -29.15
C VAL A 444 -3.26 -17.62 -30.06
N PRO A 445 -2.75 -18.54 -30.90
CA PRO A 445 -1.67 -18.24 -31.84
C PRO A 445 -2.04 -17.10 -32.78
N ALA A 446 -1.04 -16.31 -33.17
CA ALA A 446 -1.27 -15.22 -34.10
C ALA A 446 -1.82 -15.76 -35.42
N ALA A 447 -2.92 -15.19 -35.87
CA ALA A 447 -3.51 -15.44 -37.18
C ALA A 447 -3.60 -14.12 -37.94
N VAL A 448 -3.45 -14.22 -39.25
CA VAL A 448 -3.45 -13.06 -40.15
C VAL A 448 -4.52 -13.21 -41.23
N THR A 449 -5.20 -12.11 -41.51
CA THR A 449 -6.11 -12.00 -42.64
C THR A 449 -5.87 -10.69 -43.37
N TRP A 450 -6.16 -10.66 -44.67
CA TRP A 450 -6.04 -9.46 -45.48
C TRP A 450 -7.41 -8.86 -45.73
N ARG A 451 -7.51 -7.53 -45.61
CA ARG A 451 -8.68 -6.77 -46.08
C ARG A 451 -8.22 -5.57 -46.90
N THR A 452 -9.07 -5.14 -47.83
CA THR A 452 -8.85 -3.90 -48.58
C THR A 452 -9.42 -2.73 -47.80
N GLY A 453 -8.56 -1.77 -47.45
CA GLY A 453 -8.92 -0.53 -46.77
C GLY A 453 -9.35 0.57 -47.74
N PRO A 454 -9.79 1.72 -47.20
CA PRO A 454 -10.10 2.91 -48.00
C PRO A 454 -8.90 3.31 -48.88
N GLY A 455 -9.17 3.74 -50.11
CA GLY A 455 -8.11 4.17 -51.04
C GLY A 455 -7.21 3.04 -51.58
N GLY A 456 -7.65 1.77 -51.49
CA GLY A 456 -6.89 0.62 -51.97
C GLY A 456 -5.76 0.17 -51.06
N ALA A 457 -5.71 0.68 -49.83
CA ALA A 457 -4.72 0.27 -48.84
C ALA A 457 -4.83 -1.24 -48.54
N GLN A 458 -3.71 -1.93 -48.46
CA GLN A 458 -3.66 -3.30 -47.98
C GLN A 458 -3.63 -3.27 -46.46
N VAL A 459 -4.65 -3.85 -45.81
CA VAL A 459 -4.72 -3.91 -44.35
C VAL A 459 -4.49 -5.35 -43.90
N LEU A 460 -3.37 -5.58 -43.22
CA LEU A 460 -3.05 -6.84 -42.57
C LEU A 460 -3.68 -6.85 -41.18
N VAL A 461 -4.76 -7.60 -41.01
CA VAL A 461 -5.42 -7.76 -39.71
C VAL A 461 -4.78 -8.91 -38.96
N VAL A 462 -4.20 -8.60 -37.80
CA VAL A 462 -3.56 -9.55 -36.91
C VAL A 462 -4.45 -9.79 -35.70
N THR A 463 -4.60 -11.05 -35.33
CA THR A 463 -5.36 -11.49 -34.15
C THR A 463 -4.53 -12.50 -33.37
N GLY A 464 -4.73 -12.61 -32.05
CA GLY A 464 -3.96 -13.52 -31.21
C GLY A 464 -2.55 -13.01 -30.86
N ASP A 465 -1.82 -13.78 -30.05
CA ASP A 465 -0.56 -13.36 -29.43
C ASP A 465 0.58 -13.31 -30.45
N VAL A 466 1.19 -12.13 -30.61
CA VAL A 466 2.39 -11.93 -31.43
C VAL A 466 3.62 -12.04 -30.53
N ASP A 467 3.92 -13.28 -30.14
CA ASP A 467 5.07 -13.67 -29.30
C ASP A 467 6.10 -14.52 -30.07
N LEU A 468 7.08 -15.11 -29.37
CA LEU A 468 8.09 -15.99 -29.99
C LEU A 468 7.47 -17.11 -30.83
N ALA A 469 6.34 -17.68 -30.41
CA ALA A 469 5.64 -18.74 -31.13
C ALA A 469 4.72 -18.21 -32.25
N GLY A 470 4.10 -17.04 -32.03
CA GLY A 470 3.14 -16.41 -32.95
C GLY A 470 3.76 -15.51 -34.02
N ARG A 471 5.05 -15.17 -33.95
CA ARG A 471 5.66 -14.20 -34.88
C ARG A 471 5.72 -14.68 -36.33
N GLU A 472 5.86 -15.98 -36.57
CA GLU A 472 6.20 -16.54 -37.89
C GLU A 472 5.08 -16.36 -38.94
N PRO A 473 3.79 -16.65 -38.64
CA PRO A 473 2.69 -16.34 -39.55
C PRO A 473 2.59 -14.84 -39.92
N VAL A 474 2.83 -13.97 -38.93
CA VAL A 474 2.79 -12.52 -39.14
C VAL A 474 3.95 -12.07 -40.02
N ALA A 475 5.16 -12.55 -39.76
CA ALA A 475 6.35 -12.22 -40.54
C ALA A 475 6.22 -12.64 -42.01
N ARG A 476 5.69 -13.85 -42.25
CA ARG A 476 5.47 -14.40 -43.59
C ARG A 476 4.47 -13.58 -44.42
N ALA A 477 3.50 -12.93 -43.78
CA ALA A 477 2.56 -12.06 -44.46
C ALA A 477 3.09 -10.62 -44.59
N LEU A 478 3.66 -10.06 -43.51
CA LEU A 478 4.04 -8.66 -43.42
C LEU A 478 5.29 -8.31 -44.22
N LEU A 479 6.38 -9.08 -44.10
CA LEU A 479 7.67 -8.69 -44.67
C LEU A 479 7.67 -8.69 -46.21
N PRO A 480 7.08 -9.68 -46.92
CA PRO A 480 6.96 -9.60 -48.38
C PRO A 480 6.08 -8.43 -48.81
N ALA A 481 4.97 -8.20 -48.11
CA ALA A 481 4.08 -7.10 -48.40
C ALA A 481 4.77 -5.75 -48.19
N ALA A 482 5.62 -5.60 -47.18
CA ALA A 482 6.41 -4.39 -46.94
C ALA A 482 7.40 -4.10 -48.08
N ARG A 483 8.01 -5.14 -48.67
CA ARG A 483 9.00 -5.01 -49.76
C ARG A 483 8.40 -4.63 -51.13
N SER A 484 7.14 -4.97 -51.42
CA SER A 484 6.57 -4.83 -52.78
C SER A 484 6.35 -3.36 -53.22
N GLY A 485 5.97 -2.49 -52.29
CA GLY A 485 5.70 -1.06 -52.49
C GLY A 485 4.40 -0.72 -53.23
N GLU A 486 3.54 -1.70 -53.55
CA GLU A 486 2.47 -1.52 -54.54
C GLU A 486 1.25 -0.70 -54.07
N ALA A 487 0.98 -0.67 -52.76
CA ALA A 487 -0.14 0.05 -52.16
C ALA A 487 0.18 0.43 -50.70
N PRO A 488 -0.49 1.46 -50.13
CA PRO A 488 -0.35 1.81 -48.72
C PRO A 488 -0.61 0.59 -47.84
N LEU A 489 0.24 0.34 -46.84
CA LEU A 489 0.15 -0.82 -45.95
C LEU A 489 -0.22 -0.39 -44.55
N VAL A 490 -1.23 -1.05 -43.99
CA VAL A 490 -1.69 -0.85 -42.62
C VAL A 490 -1.64 -2.17 -41.89
N VAL A 491 -1.04 -2.22 -40.71
CA VAL A 491 -1.12 -3.38 -39.81
C VAL A 491 -2.15 -3.08 -38.74
N ASP A 492 -3.22 -3.85 -38.70
CA ASP A 492 -4.28 -3.71 -37.72
C ASP A 492 -4.05 -4.71 -36.59
N LEU A 493 -3.63 -4.17 -35.44
CA LEU A 493 -3.33 -4.88 -34.20
C LEU A 493 -4.45 -4.71 -33.17
N ALA A 494 -5.61 -4.13 -33.53
CA ALA A 494 -6.69 -3.89 -32.58
C ALA A 494 -7.23 -5.20 -31.94
N GLY A 495 -7.09 -6.33 -32.64
CA GLY A 495 -7.46 -7.67 -32.14
C GLY A 495 -6.29 -8.45 -31.51
N VAL A 496 -5.15 -7.83 -31.27
CA VAL A 496 -3.98 -8.47 -30.66
C VAL A 496 -4.01 -8.27 -29.15
N PRO A 497 -4.14 -9.35 -28.36
CA PRO A 497 -4.17 -9.23 -26.90
C PRO A 497 -2.77 -9.12 -26.28
N TYR A 498 -1.71 -9.51 -27.01
CA TYR A 498 -0.34 -9.50 -26.51
C TYR A 498 0.68 -9.29 -27.65
N LEU A 499 1.61 -8.35 -27.44
CA LEU A 499 2.68 -8.00 -28.37
C LEU A 499 4.01 -8.00 -27.62
N SER A 500 4.89 -8.97 -27.87
CA SER A 500 6.21 -9.03 -27.24
C SER A 500 7.27 -8.28 -28.05
N SER A 501 8.49 -8.20 -27.54
CA SER A 501 9.66 -7.68 -28.23
C SER A 501 9.95 -8.37 -29.56
N ALA A 502 9.56 -9.63 -29.74
CA ALA A 502 9.67 -10.34 -31.01
C ALA A 502 8.71 -9.74 -32.06
N GLY A 503 7.51 -9.35 -31.63
CA GLY A 503 6.56 -8.62 -32.47
C GLY A 503 7.00 -7.17 -32.74
N ILE A 504 7.54 -6.49 -31.73
CA ILE A 504 8.14 -5.14 -31.91
C ILE A 504 9.29 -5.19 -32.90
N ALA A 505 10.22 -6.15 -32.79
CA ALA A 505 11.33 -6.32 -33.73
C ALA A 505 10.84 -6.56 -35.16
N LEU A 506 9.76 -7.35 -35.32
CA LEU A 506 9.13 -7.58 -36.62
C LEU A 506 8.54 -6.28 -37.21
N LEU A 507 7.87 -5.48 -36.39
CA LEU A 507 7.34 -4.18 -36.84
C LEU A 507 8.46 -3.20 -37.19
N SER A 508 9.52 -3.14 -36.38
CA SER A 508 10.71 -2.32 -36.67
C SER A 508 11.36 -2.71 -38.01
N GLU A 509 11.50 -4.00 -38.29
CA GLU A 509 11.98 -4.48 -39.59
C GLU A 509 11.05 -4.06 -40.74
N ALA A 510 9.73 -4.19 -40.55
CA ALA A 510 8.75 -3.80 -41.55
C ALA A 510 8.77 -2.29 -41.83
N VAL A 511 8.92 -1.44 -40.81
CA VAL A 511 9.05 0.03 -40.95
C VAL A 511 10.32 0.42 -41.68
N ALA A 512 11.43 -0.25 -41.41
CA ALA A 512 12.68 0.02 -42.11
C ALA A 512 12.59 -0.33 -43.61
N LEU A 513 11.81 -1.36 -43.96
CA LEU A 513 11.50 -1.69 -45.36
C LEU A 513 10.45 -0.76 -45.97
N ARG A 514 9.53 -0.22 -45.15
CA ARG A 514 8.41 0.63 -45.56
C ARG A 514 8.16 1.77 -44.55
N PRO A 515 8.78 2.94 -44.73
CA PRO A 515 8.66 4.05 -43.78
C PRO A 515 7.26 4.64 -43.63
N ASP A 516 6.36 4.45 -44.60
CA ASP A 516 4.96 4.90 -44.57
C ASP A 516 3.99 3.86 -43.97
N LEU A 517 4.52 2.79 -43.36
CA LEU A 517 3.72 1.78 -42.66
C LEU A 517 2.89 2.42 -41.55
N ALA A 518 1.57 2.24 -41.61
CA ALA A 518 0.66 2.64 -40.54
C ALA A 518 0.28 1.44 -39.66
N VAL A 519 0.09 1.68 -38.37
CA VAL A 519 -0.35 0.66 -37.41
C VAL A 519 -1.62 1.13 -36.73
N VAL A 520 -2.61 0.24 -36.61
CA VAL A 520 -3.86 0.50 -35.89
C VAL A 520 -3.83 -0.31 -34.60
N VAL A 521 -4.09 0.36 -33.47
CA VAL A 521 -4.21 -0.27 -32.14
C VAL A 521 -5.49 0.19 -31.45
N ALA A 522 -5.98 -0.60 -30.50
CA ALA A 522 -7.06 -0.17 -29.61
C ALA A 522 -6.49 0.72 -28.50
N ALA A 523 -7.23 1.77 -28.11
CA ALA A 523 -6.84 2.64 -26.99
C ALA A 523 -6.67 1.83 -25.69
N GLY A 524 -5.59 2.08 -24.94
CA GLY A 524 -5.32 1.39 -23.67
C GLY A 524 -5.01 -0.10 -23.80
N SER A 525 -4.78 -0.61 -25.02
CA SER A 525 -4.47 -2.03 -25.23
C SER A 525 -2.99 -2.33 -24.98
N ALA A 526 -2.69 -3.59 -24.63
CA ALA A 526 -1.31 -4.06 -24.45
C ALA A 526 -0.39 -3.78 -25.66
N PRO A 527 -0.82 -3.92 -26.94
CA PRO A 527 -0.02 -3.48 -28.08
C PRO A 527 0.28 -1.99 -28.13
N ALA A 528 -0.69 -1.12 -27.77
CA ALA A 528 -0.45 0.32 -27.72
C ALA A 528 0.64 0.63 -26.69
N ARG A 529 0.51 0.06 -25.49
CA ARG A 529 1.49 0.19 -24.41
C ARG A 529 2.89 -0.31 -24.81
N ALA A 530 2.98 -1.48 -25.44
CA ALA A 530 4.27 -2.02 -25.89
C ALA A 530 4.95 -1.13 -26.95
N LEU A 531 4.18 -0.51 -27.86
CA LEU A 531 4.71 0.44 -28.84
C LEU A 531 5.20 1.74 -28.18
N ASP A 532 4.50 2.22 -27.15
CA ASP A 532 4.87 3.43 -26.42
C ASP A 532 6.17 3.23 -25.63
N VAL A 533 6.24 2.18 -24.81
CA VAL A 533 7.44 1.84 -24.01
C VAL A 533 8.67 1.60 -24.89
N THR A 534 8.50 0.93 -26.03
CA THR A 534 9.65 0.72 -26.93
C THR A 534 10.02 1.95 -27.76
N GLY A 535 9.20 3.00 -27.73
CA GLY A 535 9.35 4.23 -28.51
C GLY A 535 9.00 4.06 -29.99
N LEU A 536 8.50 2.89 -30.41
CA LEU A 536 8.17 2.63 -31.81
C LEU A 536 6.93 3.42 -32.25
N ALA A 537 6.06 3.80 -31.32
CA ALA A 537 4.91 4.67 -31.58
C ALA A 537 5.31 6.04 -32.16
N ALA A 538 6.50 6.56 -31.82
CA ALA A 538 7.01 7.83 -32.34
C ALA A 538 7.53 7.75 -33.79
N VAL A 539 7.84 6.53 -34.25
CA VAL A 539 8.40 6.27 -35.59
C VAL A 539 7.31 5.78 -36.55
N LEU A 540 6.27 5.13 -36.02
CA LEU A 540 5.13 4.62 -36.76
C LEU A 540 4.01 5.67 -36.90
N ALA A 541 3.29 5.62 -38.02
CA ALA A 541 2.00 6.28 -38.12
C ALA A 541 0.93 5.47 -37.36
N VAL A 542 0.90 5.62 -36.02
CA VAL A 542 -0.05 4.91 -35.14
C VAL A 542 -1.42 5.60 -35.16
N ARG A 543 -2.46 4.83 -35.47
CA ARG A 543 -3.87 5.26 -35.39
C ARG A 543 -4.54 4.50 -34.26
N VAL A 544 -5.06 5.25 -33.28
CA VAL A 544 -5.79 4.67 -32.15
C VAL A 544 -7.27 4.58 -32.49
N THR A 545 -7.83 3.38 -32.34
CA THR A 545 -9.27 3.14 -32.45
C THR A 545 -9.92 3.25 -31.07
N GLN A 546 -11.04 3.98 -31.00
CA GLN A 546 -11.89 4.00 -29.80
C GLN A 546 -12.55 2.62 -29.64
N PRO A 547 -12.69 2.10 -28.41
CA PRO A 547 -13.37 0.84 -28.19
C PRO A 547 -14.80 0.94 -28.73
N THR A 548 -15.17 0.00 -29.61
CA THR A 548 -16.58 -0.18 -29.98
C THR A 548 -17.32 -0.67 -28.74
N SER A 549 -18.35 0.08 -28.34
CA SER A 549 -19.21 -0.19 -27.19
C SER A 549 -19.92 -1.53 -27.26
#